data_AF-A0A7J5JBU5-F1
#
_entry.id   AF-A0A7J5JBU5-F1
#
_cell.length_a   1.000
_cell.length_b   1.000
_cell.length_c   1.000
_cell.angle_alpha   90.00
_cell.angle_beta   90.00
_cell.angle_gamma   90.00
#
_symmetry.space_group_name_H-M   'P 1'
#
loop_
_entity.id
_entity.type
_entity.pdbx_description
1 polymer ?
#
loop_
_entity_poly.entity_id
_entity_poly.type
_entity_poly.pdbx_seq_one_letter_code
_entity_poly.pdbx_strand_id
1 'polypeptide(L)' 'MSIDLNAFNKFFIDYQQRFVHFACTYVHDEAVAEDFVVESMMYYWENKDRLSADTNIPAYVLTTIK' A
#
# COMPACT_ATOMS: atom_id res chain seq x y z
N MET A 1 -1.19 14.42 -15.40
CA MET A 1 -1.58 13.03 -15.10
C MET A 1 -2.84 13.11 -14.27
N SER A 2 -4.00 12.69 -14.80
CA SER A 2 -5.23 12.63 -14.01
C SER A 2 -5.12 11.42 -13.08
N ILE A 3 -5.16 11.65 -11.77
CA ILE A 3 -5.22 10.58 -10.79
C ILE A 3 -6.56 9.86 -11.01
N ASP A 4 -6.53 8.57 -11.35
CA ASP A 4 -7.73 7.74 -11.36
C ASP A 4 -8.09 7.41 -9.91
N LEU A 5 -8.84 8.33 -9.30
CA LEU A 5 -9.27 8.24 -7.90
C LEU A 5 -10.12 6.99 -7.64
N ASN A 6 -10.87 6.50 -8.64
CA ASN A 6 -11.70 5.31 -8.45
C ASN A 6 -10.83 4.06 -8.37
N ALA A 7 -9.84 3.94 -9.25
CA ALA A 7 -8.88 2.84 -9.21
C ALA A 7 -8.04 2.89 -7.92
N PHE A 8 -7.64 4.08 -7.46
CA PHE A 8 -6.94 4.23 -6.19
C PHE A 8 -7.82 3.79 -5.02
N ASN A 9 -9.04 4.31 -4.92
CA ASN A 9 -9.95 3.99 -3.82
C ASN A 9 -10.24 2.49 -3.75
N LYS A 10 -10.42 1.84 -4.90
CA LYS A 10 -10.60 0.38 -4.95
C LYS A 10 -9.38 -0.34 -4.40
N PHE A 11 -8.18 -0.01 -4.90
CA PHE A 11 -6.93 -0.57 -4.41
C PHE A 11 -6.76 -0.34 -2.89
N PHE A 12 -7.05 0.87 -2.43
CA PHE A 12 -6.93 1.24 -1.03
C PHE A 12 -7.83 0.38 -0.13
N ILE A 13 -9.13 0.37 -0.41
CA ILE A 13 -10.12 -0.40 0.34
C ILE A 13 -9.82 -1.90 0.29
N ASP A 14 -9.40 -2.42 -0.86
CA ASP A 14 -9.15 -3.86 -1.02
C ASP A 14 -7.99 -4.34 -0.12
N TYR A 15 -6.97 -3.51 0.16
CA TYR A 15 -5.74 -3.97 0.81
C TYR A 15 -5.36 -3.32 2.15
N GLN A 16 -5.78 -2.09 2.43
CA GLN A 16 -5.31 -1.30 3.59
C GLN A 16 -5.37 -2.11 4.88
N GLN A 17 -6.55 -2.61 5.27
CA GLN A 17 -6.73 -3.32 6.55
C GLN A 17 -5.82 -4.55 6.69
N ARG A 18 -5.59 -5.29 5.59
CA ARG A 18 -4.71 -6.48 5.60
C ARG A 18 -3.26 -6.10 5.81
N PHE A 19 -2.82 -4.99 5.21
CA PHE A 19 -1.46 -4.48 5.39
C PHE A 19 -1.26 -3.87 6.77
N VAL A 20 -2.26 -3.16 7.32
CA VAL A 20 -2.20 -2.65 8.71
C VAL A 20 -2.08 -3.81 9.68
N HIS A 21 -2.88 -4.86 9.52
CA HIS A 21 -2.76 -6.05 10.35
C HIS A 21 -1.37 -6.71 10.26
N PHE A 22 -0.79 -6.78 9.05
CA PHE A 22 0.57 -7.26 8.85
C PHE A 22 1.61 -6.38 9.57
N ALA A 23 1.54 -5.07 9.40
CA ALA A 23 2.45 -4.12 10.03
C ALA A 23 2.36 -4.16 11.58
N CYS A 24 1.13 -4.24 12.10
CA CYS A 24 0.87 -4.40 13.54
C CYS A 24 1.56 -5.63 14.16
N THR A 25 1.86 -6.68 13.39
CA THR A 25 2.54 -7.88 13.92
C THR A 25 3.94 -7.59 14.44
N TYR A 26 4.60 -6.53 13.96
CA TYR A 26 5.94 -6.14 14.38
C TYR A 26 6.06 -4.71 14.92
N VAL A 27 5.14 -3.80 14.55
CA VAL A 27 5.10 -2.42 15.09
C VAL A 27 4.45 -2.40 16.48
N HIS A 28 3.47 -3.27 16.74
CA HIS A 28 2.70 -3.33 18.00
C HIS A 28 1.94 -2.04 18.38
N ASP A 29 1.80 -1.11 17.44
CA ASP A 29 1.00 0.12 17.56
C ASP A 29 0.20 0.28 16.26
N GLU A 30 -1.12 0.35 16.39
CA GLU A 30 -2.04 0.39 15.24
C GLU A 30 -1.98 1.70 14.47
N ALA A 31 -1.81 2.83 15.16
CA ALA A 31 -1.72 4.13 14.50
C ALA A 31 -0.41 4.24 13.71
N VAL A 32 0.70 3.81 14.30
CA VAL A 32 2.00 3.78 13.60
C VAL A 32 1.99 2.80 12.42
N ALA A 33 1.36 1.64 12.59
CA ALA A 33 1.20 0.67 11.51
C ALA A 33 0.34 1.21 10.36
N GLU A 34 -0.74 1.95 10.66
CA GLU A 34 -1.57 2.62 9.66
C GLU A 34 -0.77 3.64 8.87
N ASP A 35 0.00 4.50 9.54
CA ASP A 35 0.84 5.51 8.88
C ASP A 35 1.82 4.87 7.88
N PHE A 36 2.56 3.82 8.28
CA PHE A 36 3.49 3.12 7.39
C PHE A 36 2.82 2.47 6.18
N VAL A 37 1.61 1.94 6.37
CA VAL A 37 0.84 1.32 5.30
C VAL A 37 0.35 2.36 4.32
N VAL A 38 -0.20 3.48 4.79
CA VAL A 38 -0.66 4.58 3.93
C VAL A 38 0.50 5.14 3.11
N GLU A 39 1.65 5.40 3.73
CA GLU A 39 2.86 5.85 3.03
C GLU A 39 3.31 4.85 1.94
N SER A 40 3.32 3.56 2.26
CA SER A 40 3.70 2.49 1.33
C SER A 40 2.75 2.35 0.15
N MET A 41 1.44 2.45 0.40
CA MET A 41 0.41 2.37 -0.63
C MET A 41 0.47 3.58 -1.57
N MET A 42 0.73 4.77 -1.02
CA MET A 42 0.97 5.99 -1.81
C MET A 42 2.23 5.89 -2.65
N TYR A 43 3.33 5.40 -2.06
CA TYR A 43 4.58 5.18 -2.76
C TYR A 43 4.42 4.24 -3.97
N TYR A 44 3.71 3.12 -3.79
CA TYR A 44 3.35 2.26 -4.91
C TYR A 44 2.53 3.02 -5.95
N TRP A 45 1.47 3.72 -5.54
CA TRP A 45 0.54 4.39 -6.45
C TRP A 45 1.24 5.41 -7.36
N GLU A 46 2.18 6.18 -6.81
CA GLU A 46 2.96 7.17 -7.55
C GLU A 46 3.98 6.56 -8.52
N ASN A 47 4.42 5.33 -8.25
CA ASN A 47 5.47 4.66 -9.04
C ASN A 47 4.95 3.52 -9.90
N LYS A 48 3.67 3.16 -9.81
CA LYS A 48 3.08 1.97 -10.46
C LYS A 48 3.31 1.94 -11.98
N ASP A 49 3.34 3.10 -12.64
CA ASP A 49 3.54 3.21 -14.09
C ASP A 49 4.97 2.86 -14.54
N ARG A 50 5.91 2.79 -13.60
CA ARG A 50 7.31 2.36 -13.82
C ARG A 50 7.50 0.87 -13.58
N LEU A 51 6.51 0.20 -12.99
CA LEU A 51 6.59 -1.21 -12.65
C LEU A 51 6.21 -2.06 -13.86
N SER A 52 6.73 -3.29 -13.89
CA SER A 52 6.35 -4.25 -14.91
C SER A 52 4.89 -4.65 -14.75
N ALA A 53 4.19 -4.95 -15.86
CA ALA A 53 2.77 -5.30 -15.85
C ALA A 53 2.45 -6.61 -15.10
N ASP A 54 3.46 -7.47 -14.88
CA ASP A 54 3.38 -8.71 -14.10
C ASP A 54 3.70 -8.53 -12.61
N THR A 55 3.92 -7.28 -12.16
CA THR A 55 4.24 -7.00 -10.76
C THR A 55 3.10 -7.45 -9.83
N ASN A 56 3.44 -8.27 -8.84
CA ASN A 56 2.53 -8.61 -7.76
C ASN A 56 2.38 -7.39 -6.83
N ILE A 57 1.29 -6.65 -7.02
CA ILE A 57 1.04 -5.39 -6.31
C ILE A 57 1.08 -5.57 -4.79
N PRO A 58 0.36 -6.55 -4.18
CA PRO A 58 0.46 -6.74 -2.74
C PRO A 58 1.87 -7.04 -2.23
N ALA A 59 2.59 -7.92 -2.91
CA ALA A 59 3.96 -8.26 -2.51
C ALA A 59 4.87 -7.03 -2.59
N TYR A 60 4.75 -6.22 -3.65
CA TYR A 60 5.50 -4.99 -3.80
C TYR A 60 5.24 -4.03 -2.63
N VAL A 61 3.98 -3.74 -2.32
CA VAL A 61 3.63 -2.83 -1.21
C VAL A 61 4.16 -3.36 0.12
N LEU A 62 4.02 -4.66 0.40
CA LEU A 62 4.52 -5.25 1.64
C LEU A 62 6.04 -5.11 1.80
N THR A 63 6.80 -5.12 0.69
CA THR A 63 8.26 -4.89 0.75
C THR A 63 8.65 -3.44 1.04
N THR A 64 7.72 -2.49 0.88
CA THR A 64 7.97 -1.07 1.11
C THR A 64 7.56 -0.60 2.51
N ILE A 65 6.76 -1.40 3.24
CA ILE A 65 6.41 -1.10 4.64
C ILE A 65 7.67 -1.24 5.49
N LYS A 66 7.99 -0.19 6.25
CA LYS A 66 9.17 -0.11 7.14
C LYS A 66 8.78 -0.01 8.59
#